data_AF-A0A1X7SIZ9-F1
#
_entry.id   AF-A0A1X7SIZ9-F1
#
_cell.length_a   1.000
_cell.length_b   1.000
_cell.length_c   1.000
_cell.angle_alpha   90.00
_cell.angle_beta   90.00
_cell.angle_gamma   90.00
#
_symmetry.space_group_name_H-M   'P 1'
#
loop_
_entity.id
_entity.type
_entity.pdbx_description
1 polymer ?
#
loop_
_entity_poly.entity_id
_entity_poly.type
_entity_poly.pdbx_seq_one_letter_code
_entity_poly.pdbx_strand_id
1 'polypeptide(L)'
;KSHLDNVEKDEEKNCFICSIPRTEFQKNKKDFQKHVKEEHSIWDYIRFIIHVKDHPQNEHNALEKYVYEQVKDEGNESIDFFPLHRAKSLPHYKYQDSATEEQSTQLQQASEEHRRQGLVVRHEVACQTEDIRHSVVSPIEDIREESPFEL
;
A
#
# COMPACT_ATOMS: atom_id res chain seq x y z
N LYS A 1 -6.97 27.94 17.04
CA LYS A 1 -5.81 27.12 16.62
C LYS A 1 -5.82 25.85 17.47
N SER A 2 -6.51 24.80 17.05
CA SER A 2 -6.59 23.59 17.91
C SER A 2 -7.11 22.30 17.27
N HIS A 3 -7.65 22.29 16.05
CA HIS A 3 -8.07 21.02 15.42
C HIS A 3 -7.43 20.78 14.05
N LEU A 4 -7.41 21.78 13.17
CA LEU A 4 -6.74 21.68 11.86
C LEU A 4 -5.23 21.44 11.99
N ASP A 5 -4.58 22.10 12.94
CA ASP A 5 -3.13 21.99 13.19
C ASP A 5 -2.67 20.58 13.64
N ASN A 6 -3.58 19.73 14.12
CA ASN A 6 -3.26 18.36 14.54
C ASN A 6 -3.44 17.36 13.39
N VAL A 7 -4.40 17.60 12.49
CA VAL A 7 -4.65 16.76 11.31
C VAL A 7 -3.51 16.91 10.30
N GLU A 8 -3.09 18.14 10.00
CA GLU A 8 -1.93 18.41 9.11
C GLU A 8 -0.64 17.77 9.63
N LYS A 9 -0.47 17.73 10.97
CA LYS A 9 0.71 17.11 11.57
C LYS A 9 0.71 15.60 11.49
N ASP A 10 -0.44 14.94 11.42
CA ASP A 10 -0.51 13.48 11.34
C ASP A 10 -0.31 12.99 9.90
N GLU A 11 -0.77 13.75 8.91
CA GLU A 11 -0.56 13.49 7.46
C GLU A 11 0.93 13.50 7.06
N GLU A 12 1.78 14.17 7.84
CA GLU A 12 3.24 14.21 7.62
C GLU A 12 4.05 13.16 8.40
N LYS A 13 3.41 12.41 9.32
CA LYS A 13 4.12 11.54 10.26
C LYS A 13 4.31 10.12 9.75
N ASN A 14 3.37 9.57 8.97
CA ASN A 14 3.40 8.21 8.49
C ASN A 14 2.90 8.09 7.04
N CYS A 15 3.36 7.07 6.33
CA CYS A 15 2.85 6.77 4.99
C CYS A 15 1.47 6.10 5.10
N PHE A 16 0.48 6.59 4.35
CA PHE A 16 -0.88 6.05 4.34
C PHE A 16 -0.97 4.60 3.85
N ILE A 17 -0.10 4.19 2.92
CA ILE A 17 -0.16 2.87 2.29
C ILE A 17 0.52 1.79 3.13
N CYS A 18 1.68 2.09 3.75
CA CYS A 18 2.45 1.10 4.50
C CYS A 18 2.50 1.32 6.01
N SER A 19 1.93 2.43 6.51
CA SER A 19 1.92 2.80 7.93
C SER A 19 3.31 2.96 8.56
N ILE A 20 4.39 3.07 7.76
CA ILE A 20 5.74 3.32 8.28
C ILE A 20 5.89 4.81 8.59
N PRO A 21 6.40 5.18 9.78
CA PRO A 21 6.59 6.58 10.14
C PRO A 21 7.78 7.21 9.40
N ARG A 22 7.66 8.49 9.07
CA ARG A 22 8.67 9.33 8.43
C ARG A 22 10.02 9.31 9.14
N THR A 23 10.01 9.16 10.46
CA THR A 23 11.21 9.07 11.30
C THR A 23 12.10 7.88 10.90
N GLU A 24 11.53 6.77 10.45
CA GLU A 24 12.28 5.59 10.01
C GLU A 24 12.98 5.82 8.67
N PHE A 25 12.35 6.56 7.77
CA PHE A 25 12.98 7.00 6.53
C PHE A 25 14.14 7.96 6.80
N GLN A 26 13.97 8.92 7.70
CA GLN A 26 15.03 9.83 8.11
C GLN A 26 16.23 9.11 8.74
N LYS A 27 15.99 8.14 9.64
CA LYS A 27 17.06 7.31 10.24
C LYS A 27 17.89 6.57 9.19
N ASN A 28 17.25 6.09 8.13
CA ASN A 28 17.89 5.36 7.04
C ASN A 28 18.41 6.28 5.91
N LYS A 29 18.39 7.62 6.11
CA LYS A 29 18.79 8.63 5.12
C LYS A 29 18.03 8.49 3.78
N LYS A 30 16.72 8.22 3.87
CA LYS A 30 15.80 8.13 2.73
C LYS A 30 14.83 9.30 2.72
N ASP A 31 14.50 9.76 1.51
CA ASP A 31 13.54 10.84 1.30
C ASP A 31 12.11 10.34 1.40
N PHE A 32 11.40 10.77 2.44
CA PHE A 32 10.00 10.39 2.66
C PHE A 32 9.07 10.89 1.55
N GLN A 33 9.31 12.11 1.05
CA GLN A 33 8.52 12.66 -0.06
C GLN A 33 8.68 11.85 -1.34
N LYS A 34 9.90 11.37 -1.60
CA LYS A 34 10.16 10.46 -2.72
C LYS A 34 9.44 9.14 -2.54
N HIS A 35 9.48 8.57 -1.33
CA HIS A 35 8.76 7.34 -1.00
C HIS A 35 7.24 7.47 -1.26
N VAL A 36 6.60 8.55 -0.79
CA VAL A 36 5.16 8.75 -1.02
C VAL A 36 4.83 9.01 -2.50
N LYS A 37 5.70 9.69 -3.24
CA LYS A 37 5.42 10.09 -4.63
C LYS A 37 5.74 9.00 -5.67
N GLU A 38 6.78 8.22 -5.42
CA GLU A 38 7.28 7.22 -6.38
C GLU A 38 6.89 5.80 -5.95
N GLU A 39 7.06 5.43 -4.68
CA GLU A 39 6.80 4.06 -4.22
C GLU A 39 5.34 3.86 -3.79
N HIS A 40 4.77 4.80 -3.04
CA HIS A 40 3.44 4.68 -2.41
C HIS A 40 2.50 5.83 -2.75
N SER A 41 2.38 6.11 -4.04
CA SER A 41 1.44 7.10 -4.55
C SER A 41 0.01 6.57 -4.47
N ILE A 42 -0.82 7.22 -3.66
CA ILE A 42 -2.23 6.84 -3.45
C ILE A 42 -2.97 6.70 -4.78
N TRP A 43 -2.69 7.60 -5.73
CA TRP A 43 -3.31 7.58 -7.05
C TRP A 43 -2.94 6.35 -7.87
N ASP A 44 -1.74 5.82 -7.71
CA ASP A 44 -1.30 4.64 -8.46
C ASP A 44 -2.05 3.38 -7.96
N TYR A 45 -2.34 3.29 -6.66
CA TYR A 45 -3.19 2.24 -6.08
C TYR A 45 -4.65 2.38 -6.51
N ILE A 46 -5.20 3.59 -6.54
CA ILE A 46 -6.58 3.82 -7.01
C ILE A 46 -6.70 3.41 -8.49
N ARG A 47 -5.75 3.82 -9.33
CA ARG A 47 -5.69 3.42 -10.75
C ARG A 47 -5.61 1.90 -10.89
N PHE A 48 -4.78 1.24 -10.09
CA PHE A 48 -4.65 -0.21 -10.11
C PHE A 48 -5.96 -0.92 -9.74
N ILE A 49 -6.66 -0.48 -8.69
CA ILE A 49 -7.94 -1.06 -8.29
C ILE A 49 -8.99 -0.88 -9.39
N ILE A 50 -9.06 0.31 -10.01
CA ILE A 50 -9.96 0.57 -11.14
C ILE A 50 -9.59 -0.33 -12.33
N HIS A 51 -8.30 -0.40 -12.68
CA HIS A 51 -7.79 -1.23 -13.76
C HIS A 51 -8.20 -2.70 -13.57
N VAL A 52 -7.93 -3.27 -12.41
CA VAL A 52 -8.27 -4.66 -12.08
C VAL A 52 -9.78 -4.92 -12.10
N LYS A 53 -10.62 -3.91 -11.82
CA LYS A 53 -12.09 -4.05 -11.90
C LYS A 53 -12.63 -3.94 -13.33
N ASP A 54 -12.02 -3.11 -14.17
CA ASP A 54 -12.48 -2.81 -15.52
C ASP A 54 -11.93 -3.78 -16.58
N HIS A 55 -10.78 -4.42 -16.32
CA HIS A 55 -10.15 -5.36 -17.23
C HIS A 55 -10.80 -6.76 -17.14
N PRO A 56 -10.86 -7.50 -18.27
CA PRO A 56 -11.47 -8.81 -18.29
C PRO A 56 -10.55 -9.85 -17.63
N GLN A 57 -11.15 -10.77 -16.85
CA GLN A 57 -10.41 -11.74 -16.01
C GLN A 57 -9.45 -12.66 -16.78
N ASN A 58 -9.65 -12.84 -18.08
CA ASN A 58 -8.79 -13.65 -18.95
C ASN A 58 -7.45 -12.98 -19.27
N GLU A 59 -7.35 -11.66 -19.08
CA GLU A 59 -6.14 -10.86 -19.34
C GLU A 59 -5.37 -10.56 -18.05
N HIS A 60 -5.93 -10.92 -16.87
CA HIS A 60 -5.27 -10.73 -15.59
C HIS A 60 -4.04 -11.62 -15.46
N ASN A 61 -2.94 -11.03 -15.04
CA ASN A 61 -1.80 -11.79 -14.56
C ASN A 61 -2.08 -12.40 -13.16
N ALA A 62 -1.15 -13.22 -12.67
CA ALA A 62 -1.33 -13.94 -11.41
C ALA A 62 -1.58 -13.01 -10.21
N LEU A 63 -0.94 -11.84 -10.19
CA LEU A 63 -1.07 -10.85 -9.12
C LEU A 63 -2.38 -10.06 -9.24
N GLU A 64 -2.76 -9.63 -10.44
CA GLU A 64 -4.04 -8.97 -10.72
C GLU A 64 -5.21 -9.87 -10.38
N LYS A 65 -5.11 -11.16 -10.71
CA LYS A 65 -6.12 -12.15 -10.33
C LYS A 65 -6.24 -12.28 -8.81
N TYR A 66 -5.11 -12.35 -8.10
CA TYR A 66 -5.11 -12.40 -6.63
C TYR A 66 -5.79 -11.16 -6.05
N VAL A 67 -5.43 -9.96 -6.50
CA VAL A 67 -6.03 -8.71 -6.01
C VAL A 67 -7.51 -8.62 -6.38
N TYR A 68 -7.88 -9.03 -7.59
CA TYR A 68 -9.26 -9.07 -8.05
C TYR A 68 -10.12 -9.95 -7.14
N GLU A 69 -9.64 -11.14 -6.76
CA GLU A 69 -10.33 -12.03 -5.83
C GLU A 69 -10.51 -11.40 -4.45
N GLN A 70 -9.52 -10.66 -3.93
CA GLN A 70 -9.62 -9.96 -2.65
C GLN A 70 -10.57 -8.74 -2.67
N VAL A 71 -10.76 -8.11 -3.84
CA VAL A 71 -11.53 -6.86 -3.98
C VAL A 71 -12.96 -7.10 -4.48
N LYS A 72 -13.22 -8.22 -5.17
CA LYS A 72 -14.52 -8.53 -5.77
C LYS A 72 -15.56 -9.01 -4.77
N ASP A 73 -15.15 -9.73 -3.73
CA ASP A 73 -16.10 -10.26 -2.75
C ASP A 73 -16.65 -9.12 -1.89
N GLU A 74 -17.87 -8.67 -2.21
CA GLU A 74 -18.62 -7.61 -1.50
C GLU A 74 -18.85 -7.91 0.01
N GLY A 75 -18.48 -9.11 0.48
CA GLY A 75 -18.51 -9.51 1.89
C GLY A 75 -17.14 -9.85 2.49
N ASN A 76 -16.04 -9.71 1.74
CA ASN A 76 -14.68 -10.02 2.16
C ASN A 76 -13.69 -9.02 1.54
N GLU A 77 -13.85 -7.73 1.86
CA GLU A 77 -12.94 -6.65 1.46
C GLU A 77 -11.62 -6.77 2.23
N SER A 78 -10.79 -7.73 1.82
CA SER A 78 -9.51 -7.96 2.46
C SER A 78 -8.52 -6.88 2.02
N ILE A 79 -7.98 -6.16 3.01
CA ILE A 79 -6.90 -5.19 2.83
C ILE A 79 -5.51 -5.86 2.78
N ASP A 80 -5.48 -7.20 2.72
CA ASP A 80 -4.23 -7.97 2.81
C ASP A 80 -3.32 -7.83 1.59
N PHE A 81 -3.75 -7.20 0.50
CA PHE A 81 -2.87 -6.93 -0.64
C PHE A 81 -2.04 -5.64 -0.48
N PHE A 82 -2.39 -4.74 0.45
CA PHE A 82 -1.60 -3.54 0.70
C PHE A 82 -0.24 -3.87 1.33
N PRO A 83 0.85 -3.15 0.98
CA PRO A 83 2.20 -3.40 1.49
C PRO A 83 2.40 -2.85 2.91
N LEU A 84 1.58 -3.30 3.85
CA LEU A 84 1.67 -2.90 5.25
C LEU A 84 3.05 -3.21 5.83
N HIS A 85 3.61 -2.21 6.52
CA HIS A 85 4.92 -2.24 7.17
C HIS A 85 6.09 -2.54 6.25
N ARG A 86 5.96 -2.26 4.94
CA ARG A 86 7.07 -2.39 3.98
C ARG A 86 7.23 -1.18 3.10
N ALA A 87 8.45 -0.97 2.64
CA ALA A 87 8.80 0.01 1.64
C ALA A 87 9.97 -0.54 0.83
N LYS A 88 10.04 -0.22 -0.46
CA LYS A 88 11.14 -0.63 -1.33
C LYS A 88 12.45 0.06 -0.96
N SER A 89 12.38 1.30 -0.50
CA SER A 89 13.54 2.08 -0.04
C SER A 89 14.09 1.68 1.33
N LEU A 90 13.37 0.88 2.12
CA LEU A 90 13.80 0.51 3.48
C LEU A 90 14.15 -0.98 3.59
N PRO A 91 15.18 -1.32 4.40
CA PRO A 91 15.37 -2.70 4.85
C PRO A 91 14.19 -3.13 5.71
N HIS A 92 13.97 -4.44 5.85
CA HIS A 92 12.82 -5.03 6.55
C HIS A 92 12.46 -4.29 7.84
N TYR A 93 11.40 -3.47 7.77
CA TYR A 93 10.90 -2.70 8.90
C TYR A 93 10.22 -3.65 9.87
N LYS A 94 10.77 -3.76 11.09
CA LYS A 94 10.19 -4.60 12.14
C LYS A 94 9.10 -3.81 12.84
N TYR A 95 7.85 -4.15 12.55
CA TYR A 95 6.71 -3.65 13.32
C TYR A 95 6.76 -4.26 14.73
N GLN A 96 6.83 -3.40 15.76
CA GLN A 96 6.74 -3.81 17.16
C GLN A 96 5.29 -3.64 17.62
N ASP A 97 4.54 -4.74 17.65
CA ASP A 97 3.21 -4.75 18.28
C ASP A 97 3.38 -4.67 19.81
N SER A 98 2.70 -3.72 20.45
CA SER A 98 2.53 -3.67 21.90
C SER A 98 1.34 -4.53 22.34
N ALA A 99 1.27 -5.79 21.87
CA ALA A 99 0.24 -6.76 22.24
C ALA A 99 0.86 -8.16 22.44
N THR A 100 1.33 -8.39 23.66
CA THR A 100 1.48 -9.67 24.38
C THR A 100 2.12 -10.87 23.65
N GLU A 101 3.44 -11.04 23.84
CA GLU A 101 4.21 -12.24 23.50
C GLU A 101 4.11 -13.35 24.58
N GLU A 102 2.96 -13.96 24.86
CA GLU A 102 2.99 -15.21 25.66
C GLU A 102 2.02 -16.27 25.12
N GLN A 103 2.60 -17.34 24.58
CA GLN A 103 2.02 -18.67 24.28
C GLN A 103 1.30 -18.90 22.94
N SER A 104 2.07 -19.18 21.86
CA SER A 104 1.68 -20.20 20.86
C SER A 104 2.81 -20.55 19.87
N THR A 105 4.00 -20.85 20.37
CA THR A 105 5.13 -21.35 19.57
C THR A 105 4.98 -22.86 19.31
N GLN A 106 4.13 -23.23 18.35
CA GLN A 106 4.17 -24.52 17.61
C GLN A 106 3.11 -24.58 16.49
N LEU A 107 1.96 -23.91 16.65
CA LEU A 107 0.90 -23.85 15.62
C LEU A 107 1.10 -22.72 14.58
N GLN A 108 1.98 -21.75 14.86
CA GLN A 108 2.21 -20.60 13.98
C GLN A 108 3.03 -20.95 12.72
N GLN A 109 3.88 -21.97 12.76
CA GLN A 109 4.86 -22.27 11.70
C GLN A 109 4.23 -22.70 10.37
N ALA A 110 3.11 -23.43 10.39
CA ALA A 110 2.38 -23.83 9.18
C ALA A 110 1.55 -22.68 8.57
N SER A 111 1.03 -21.77 9.41
CA SER A 111 0.35 -20.55 8.95
C SER A 111 1.33 -19.47 8.46
N GLU A 112 2.60 -19.56 8.86
CA GLU A 112 3.65 -18.61 8.50
C GLU A 112 4.15 -18.76 7.06
N GLU A 113 4.07 -19.95 6.45
CA GLU A 113 4.46 -20.12 5.05
C GLU A 113 3.45 -19.50 4.09
N HIS A 114 2.15 -19.71 4.33
CA HIS A 114 1.07 -18.99 3.66
C HIS A 114 1.15 -17.48 3.92
N ARG A 115 1.48 -17.08 5.16
CA ARG A 115 1.73 -15.66 5.49
C ARG A 115 2.98 -15.11 4.80
N ARG A 116 4.05 -15.91 4.60
CA ARG A 116 5.27 -15.52 3.87
C ARG A 116 5.02 -15.38 2.38
N GLN A 117 4.20 -16.26 1.79
CA GLN A 117 3.76 -16.11 0.41
C GLN A 117 2.89 -14.85 0.26
N GLY A 118 1.93 -14.61 1.17
CA GLY A 118 1.20 -13.34 1.24
C GLY A 118 2.11 -12.13 1.50
N LEU A 119 3.20 -12.32 2.24
CA LEU A 119 4.23 -11.31 2.47
C LEU A 119 4.86 -10.92 1.12
N VAL A 120 5.31 -11.89 0.32
CA VAL A 120 5.91 -11.64 -1.02
C VAL A 120 4.91 -10.94 -1.94
N VAL A 121 3.67 -11.45 -2.01
CA VAL A 121 2.62 -10.88 -2.86
C VAL A 121 2.35 -9.42 -2.54
N ARG A 122 2.26 -9.03 -1.25
CA ARG A 122 2.10 -7.62 -0.84
C ARG A 122 3.18 -6.69 -1.39
N HIS A 123 4.43 -7.15 -1.40
CA HIS A 123 5.55 -6.35 -1.92
C HIS A 123 5.52 -6.28 -3.45
N GLU A 124 5.19 -7.40 -4.10
CA GLU A 124 5.08 -7.47 -5.56
C GLU A 124 3.94 -6.60 -6.09
N VAL A 125 2.78 -6.57 -5.40
CA VAL A 125 1.67 -5.66 -5.73
C VAL A 125 2.11 -4.20 -5.68
N ALA A 126 2.89 -3.81 -4.67
CA ALA A 126 3.41 -2.44 -4.58
C ALA A 126 4.31 -2.10 -5.78
N CYS A 127 5.22 -2.99 -6.16
CA CYS A 127 6.06 -2.81 -7.34
C CYS A 127 5.22 -2.73 -8.63
N GLN A 128 4.19 -3.56 -8.78
CA GLN A 128 3.34 -3.59 -9.98
C GLN A 128 2.50 -2.31 -10.13
N THR A 129 2.04 -1.70 -9.03
CA THR A 129 1.32 -0.41 -9.09
C THR A 129 2.20 0.72 -9.69
N GLU A 130 3.52 0.68 -9.47
CA GLU A 130 4.48 1.61 -10.09
C GLU A 130 4.64 1.37 -11.59
N ASP A 131 4.59 0.11 -12.04
CA ASP A 131 4.79 -0.25 -13.46
C ASP A 131 3.58 0.14 -14.31
N ILE A 132 2.38 -0.01 -13.76
CA ILE A 132 1.12 0.39 -14.42
C ILE A 132 1.11 1.90 -14.70
N ARG A 133 1.61 2.72 -13.77
CA ARG A 133 1.77 4.17 -13.99
C ARG A 133 2.56 4.52 -15.26
N HIS A 134 3.53 3.70 -15.65
CA HIS A 134 4.37 3.94 -16.83
C HIS A 134 3.82 3.28 -18.10
N SER A 135 2.97 2.26 -17.97
CA SER A 135 2.45 1.46 -19.09
C SER A 135 1.09 1.96 -19.61
N VAL A 136 0.17 2.34 -18.71
CA VAL A 136 -1.15 2.85 -19.07
C VAL A 136 -1.21 4.37 -18.91
N VAL A 137 -0.73 5.07 -19.94
CA VAL A 137 -1.20 6.43 -20.20
C VAL A 137 -2.56 6.31 -20.89
N SER A 138 -3.60 6.00 -20.11
CA SER A 138 -4.98 6.16 -20.53
C SER A 138 -5.44 7.59 -20.23
N PRO A 139 -6.35 8.20 -21.02
CA PRO A 139 -6.66 9.63 -20.94
C PRO A 139 -7.48 9.96 -19.69
N ILE A 140 -6.80 10.11 -18.55
CA ILE A 140 -7.33 10.80 -17.37
C ILE A 140 -6.36 11.95 -17.08
N GLU A 141 -6.23 12.86 -18.04
CA GLU A 141 -5.59 14.16 -17.79
C GLU A 141 -6.56 15.18 -17.16
N ASP A 142 -7.84 14.87 -16.99
CA ASP A 142 -8.88 15.85 -16.58
C ASP A 142 -9.37 15.77 -15.12
N ILE A 143 -8.65 15.15 -14.18
CA ILE A 143 -9.01 15.22 -12.74
C ILE A 143 -8.11 16.22 -11.97
N ARG A 144 -7.08 16.75 -12.63
CA ARG A 144 -6.08 17.59 -11.96
C ARG A 144 -6.38 19.09 -11.97
N GLU A 145 -7.45 19.55 -12.61
CA GLU A 145 -7.76 20.99 -12.73
C GLU A 145 -9.02 21.48 -11.98
N GLU A 146 -9.80 20.62 -11.32
CA GLU A 146 -10.97 21.09 -10.56
C GLU A 146 -10.95 20.55 -9.12
N SER A 147 -9.93 20.93 -8.35
CA SER A 147 -10.02 20.91 -6.88
C SER A 147 -10.44 22.31 -6.42
N PRO A 148 -11.65 22.50 -5.88
CA PRO A 148 -12.07 23.77 -5.30
C PRO A 148 -11.57 23.99 -3.87
N PHE A 149 -10.63 23.17 -3.37
CA PHE A 149 -10.01 23.38 -2.06
C PHE A 149 -8.79 24.33 -2.16
N GLU A 150 -9.06 25.58 -2.53
CA GLU A 150 -8.45 26.71 -1.84
C GLU A 150 -9.54 27.34 -0.97
N LEU A 151 -9.47 27.10 0.35
CA LEU A 151 -9.97 27.97 1.42
C LEU A 151 -9.46 27.47 2.78
#